data_AF-A0A8S9N498-F1
#
_entry.id   AF-A0A8S9N498-F1
#
_cell.length_a   1.000
_cell.length_b   1.000
_cell.length_c   1.000
_cell.angle_alpha   90.00
_cell.angle_beta   90.00
_cell.angle_gamma   90.00
#
_symmetry.space_group_name_H-M   'P 1'
#
loop_
_entity.id
_entity.type
_entity.pdbx_description
1 polymer ?
#
loop_
_entity_poly.entity_id
_entity_poly.type
_entity_poly.pdbx_seq_one_letter_code
_entity_poly.pdbx_strand_id
1 'polypeptide(L)' 'MKKLEEAVRSIQMEELFWGASKLVPVGYGIKKLQIMCTIVDDLVSVDTMIEEQLTVEPINEFVQSCDIVAFNKI' A
#
# COMPACT_ATOMS: atom_id res chain seq x y z
N MET A 1 -1.26 3.72 -13.52
CA MET A 1 -0.87 2.74 -12.47
C MET A 1 0.60 2.80 -12.07
N LYS A 2 1.57 3.09 -12.95
CA LYS A 2 2.97 3.26 -12.52
C LYS A 2 3.15 4.32 -11.43
N LYS A 3 2.56 5.51 -11.61
CA LYS A 3 2.58 6.59 -10.61
C LYS A 3 2.00 6.19 -9.25
N LEU A 4 0.92 5.40 -9.23
CA LEU A 4 0.32 4.90 -8.00
C LEU A 4 1.31 3.98 -7.27
N GLU A 5 1.94 3.06 -7.99
CA GLU A 5 2.94 2.17 -7.40
C GLU A 5 4.19 2.93 -6.93
N GLU A 6 4.66 3.91 -7.72
CA GLU A 6 5.79 4.77 -7.35
C GLU A 6 5.47 5.59 -6.08
N ALA A 7 4.27 6.14 -5.97
CA ALA A 7 3.81 6.86 -4.78
C ALA A 7 3.78 5.95 -3.55
N VAL A 8 3.19 4.76 -3.65
CA VAL A 8 3.15 3.78 -2.55
C VAL A 8 4.58 3.35 -2.14
N ARG A 9 5.45 3.06 -3.10
CA ARG A 9 6.85 2.67 -2.84
C ARG A 9 7.71 3.83 -2.30
N SER A 10 7.27 5.07 -2.43
CA SER A 10 7.99 6.23 -1.90
C SER A 10 7.87 6.37 -0.39
N ILE A 11 6.90 5.69 0.23
CA ILE A 11 6.76 5.61 1.69
C ILE A 11 7.96 4.84 2.25
N GLN A 12 8.76 5.54 3.03
CA GLN A 12 9.90 4.99 3.76
C GLN A 12 9.62 5.08 5.25
N MET A 13 9.57 3.92 5.90
CA MET A 13 9.47 3.78 7.35
C MET A 13 10.55 2.81 7.81
N GLU A 14 11.02 2.98 9.04
CA GLU A 14 11.97 2.05 9.64
C GLU A 14 11.33 0.65 9.71
N GLU A 15 12.07 -0.38 9.29
CA GLU A 15 11.59 -1.77 9.24
C GLU A 15 10.33 -2.02 8.36
N LEU A 16 10.06 -1.16 7.37
CA LEU A 16 9.06 -1.40 6.32
C LEU A 16 9.73 -1.84 5.01
N PHE A 17 9.34 -3.00 4.49
CA PHE A 17 9.87 -3.56 3.26
C PHE A 17 8.77 -3.78 2.21
N TRP A 18 8.87 -3.09 1.07
CA TRP A 18 7.95 -3.27 -0.07
C TRP A 18 8.34 -4.48 -0.92
N GLY A 19 7.40 -5.40 -1.11
CA GLY A 19 7.58 -6.61 -1.90
C GLY A 19 7.09 -6.50 -3.35
N ALA A 20 6.69 -7.66 -3.89
CA ALA A 20 6.13 -7.74 -5.23
C ALA A 20 4.73 -7.10 -5.30
N SER A 21 4.44 -6.51 -6.45
CA SER A 21 3.18 -5.87 -6.77
C SER A 21 2.55 -6.49 -8.02
N LYS A 22 1.23 -6.42 -8.12
CA LYS A 22 0.48 -6.80 -9.32
C LYS A 22 -0.77 -5.96 -9.48
N LEU A 23 -1.23 -5.81 -10.71
CA LEU A 23 -2.52 -5.18 -11.01
C LEU A 23 -3.59 -6.24 -11.13
N VAL A 24 -4.61 -6.16 -10.28
CA VAL A 24 -5.72 -7.12 -10.25
C VAL A 24 -6.98 -6.45 -10.81
N PRO A 25 -7.66 -7.03 -11.81
CA PRO A 25 -8.92 -6.50 -12.31
C PRO A 25 -10.03 -6.63 -11.26
N VAL A 26 -10.81 -5.56 -11.08
CA VAL A 26 -11.97 -5.53 -10.16
C VAL A 26 -13.32 -5.45 -10.88
N GLY A 27 -13.32 -5.09 -12.16
CA GLY A 27 -14.52 -4.99 -13.00
C GLY A 27 -14.53 -3.70 -13.83
N TYR A 28 -15.38 -3.65 -14.87
CA TYR A 28 -15.61 -2.43 -15.68
C TYR A 28 -14.33 -1.76 -16.22
N GLY A 29 -13.29 -2.55 -16.53
CA GLY A 29 -11.99 -2.05 -17.00
C GLY A 29 -11.09 -1.45 -15.90
N ILE A 30 -11.55 -1.39 -14.65
CA ILE A 30 -10.81 -0.90 -13.50
C ILE A 30 -9.92 -2.01 -12.96
N LYS A 31 -8.70 -1.64 -12.58
CA LYS A 31 -7.72 -2.50 -11.91
C LYS A 31 -7.35 -1.87 -10.57
N LYS A 32 -7.08 -2.68 -9.56
CA LYS A 32 -6.47 -2.25 -8.29
C LYS A 32 -5.00 -2.64 -8.23
N LEU A 33 -4.19 -1.85 -7.54
CA LEU A 33 -2.83 -2.25 -7.18
C LEU A 33 -2.91 -3.16 -5.96
N GLN A 34 -2.34 -4.36 -6.08
CA GLN A 34 -2.10 -5.23 -4.94
C GLN A 34 -0.60 -5.32 -4.75
N ILE A 35 -0.11 -4.91 -3.58
CA ILE A 35 1.31 -4.91 -3.23
C ILE A 35 1.50 -5.62 -1.89
N MET A 36 2.57 -6.40 -1.78
CA MET A 36 2.97 -7.00 -0.51
C MET A 36 3.89 -6.04 0.24
N CYS A 37 3.77 -6.00 1.56
CA CYS A 37 4.74 -5.38 2.44
C CYS A 37 5.05 -6.32 3.61
N THR A 38 6.25 -6.18 4.16
CA THR A 38 6.68 -6.83 5.39
C THR A 38 7.05 -5.73 6.37
N ILE A 39 6.58 -5.86 7.60
CA ILE A 39 6.80 -4.89 8.67
C ILE A 39 7.27 -5.60 9.93
N VAL A 40 7.92 -4.85 10.82
CA VAL A 40 8.12 -5.25 12.21
C VAL A 40 6.96 -4.72 13.05
N ASP A 41 6.13 -5.63 13.58
CA ASP A 41 4.91 -5.33 14.34
C ASP A 41 5.14 -4.35 15.51
N ASP A 42 6.32 -4.41 16.15
CA ASP A 42 6.66 -3.55 17.29
C ASP A 42 6.95 -2.08 16.90
N LEU A 43 7.21 -1.81 15.61
CA LEU A 43 7.67 -0.51 15.13
C LEU A 43 6.72 0.14 14.12
N VAL A 44 6.00 -0.65 13.33
CA VAL A 44 5.14 -0.15 12.26
C VAL A 44 3.72 -0.68 12.45
N SER A 45 2.78 0.26 12.61
CA SER A 45 1.35 -0.04 12.57
C SER A 45 0.84 0.06 11.13
N VAL A 46 0.22 -1.00 10.63
CA VAL A 46 -0.38 -1.02 9.29
C VAL A 46 -1.51 0.00 9.18
N ASP A 47 -2.32 0.14 10.23
CA ASP A 47 -3.42 1.10 10.25
C ASP A 47 -2.90 2.53 10.15
N THR A 48 -1.86 2.87 10.92
CA THR A 48 -1.20 4.19 10.87
C THR A 48 -0.58 4.45 9.50
N MET A 49 0.08 3.46 8.89
CA MET A 49 0.63 3.60 7.54
C MET A 49 -0.48 3.88 6.52
N ILE A 50 -1.64 3.23 6.64
CA ILE A 50 -2.75 3.45 5.73
C ILE A 50 -3.32 4.87 5.92
N GLU A 51 -3.67 5.23 7.16
CA GLU A 51 -4.36 6.48 7.46
C GLU A 51 -3.46 7.72 7.27
N GLU A 52 -2.21 7.64 7.71
CA GLU A 52 -1.30 8.79 7.75
C GLU A 52 -0.35 8.90 6.56
N GLN A 53 -0.20 7.85 5.74
CA GLN A 53 0.70 7.90 4.56
C GLN A 53 -0.07 7.66 3.26
N LEU A 54 -0.89 6.60 3.19
CA LEU A 54 -1.56 6.23 1.93
C LEU A 54 -2.79 7.07 1.62
N THR A 55 -3.53 7.53 2.64
CA THR A 55 -4.76 8.31 2.46
C THR A 55 -4.59 9.83 2.65
N VAL A 56 -3.36 10.31 2.81
CA VAL A 56 -3.04 11.74 2.93
C VAL A 56 -2.46 12.31 1.64
N GLU A 57 -2.41 13.64 1.54
CA GLU A 57 -1.70 14.31 0.45
C GLU A 57 -0.19 14.03 0.54
N PRO A 58 0.51 13.76 -0.57
CA PRO A 58 0.04 13.83 -1.97
C PRO A 58 -0.48 12.49 -2.54
N ILE A 59 -0.49 11.40 -1.76
CA ILE A 59 -0.78 10.06 -2.27
C ILE A 59 -2.29 9.85 -2.52
N ASN A 60 -3.15 10.55 -1.78
CA ASN A 60 -4.61 10.51 -1.93
C ASN A 60 -5.11 10.95 -3.33
N GLU A 61 -4.30 11.65 -4.14
CA GLU A 61 -4.62 11.96 -5.54
C GLU A 61 -4.66 10.70 -6.41
N PHE A 62 -3.94 9.64 -6.01
CA PHE A 62 -3.85 8.37 -6.71
C PHE A 62 -4.61 7.23 -6.01
N VAL A 63 -4.75 7.31 -4.68
CA VAL A 63 -5.37 6.29 -3.82
C VAL A 63 -6.77 6.73 -3.39
N GLN A 64 -7.79 6.04 -3.86
CA GLN A 64 -9.18 6.27 -3.42
C GLN A 64 -9.47 5.62 -2.06
N SER A 65 -8.93 4.42 -1.83
CA SER A 65 -9.02 3.67 -0.58
C SER A 65 -7.93 2.60 -0.53
N CYS A 66 -7.63 2.10 0.66
CA CYS A 66 -6.71 0.98 0.87
C CYS A 66 -7.39 -0.08 1.74
N ASP A 67 -7.21 -1.36 1.38
CA ASP A 67 -7.77 -2.50 2.11
C ASP A 67 -6.70 -3.58 2.26
N ILE A 68 -6.71 -4.28 3.41
CA ILE A 68 -5.84 -5.42 3.66
C ILE A 68 -6.44 -6.66 2.99
N VAL A 69 -5.74 -7.21 1.99
CA VAL A 69 -6.20 -8.41 1.28
C VAL A 69 -5.96 -9.68 2.11
N ALA A 70 -4.79 -9.77 2.75
CA ALA A 70 -4.41 -10.87 3.62
C ALA A 70 -3.32 -10.39 4.58
N PHE A 71 -3.32 -10.92 5.80
CA PHE A 71 -2.30 -10.65 6.81
C PHE A 71 -1.79 -11.98 7.35
N ASN A 72 -0.48 -12.20 7.28
CA ASN A 72 0.17 -13.42 7.73
C ASN A 72 1.35 -13.04 8.63
N LYS A 73 1.52 -13.79 9.71
CA LYS A 73 2.71 -13.68 10.56
C LYS A 73 3.83 -14.55 9.98
N ILE A 74 5.05 -14.01 9.97
CA ILE A 74 6.27 -14.68 9.50
C ILE A 74 7.24 -14.90 10.66
#